data_AF-A0A2P4YCX0-F1
#
_entry.id   AF-A0A2P4YCX0-F1
#
_cell.length_a   1.000
_cell.length_b   1.000
_cell.length_c   1.000
_cell.angle_alpha   90.00
_cell.angle_beta   90.00
_cell.angle_gamma   90.00
#
_symmetry.space_group_name_H-M   'P 1'
#
loop_
_entity.id
_entity.type
_entity.pdbx_description
1 polymer ?
#
loop_
_entity_poly.entity_id
_entity_poly.type
_entity_poly.pdbx_seq_one_letter_code
_entity_poly.pdbx_strand_id
1 'polypeptide(L)'
;MYSPALSGAVTRRSSTPRSPAAERAAQRAAETSRNGTTHHRRRHRSWVEDESAPSTGETIALLVGNDRASNDNNNDALNSSQLAKVTNALMYGVINSILTIPCMYGYAAIIFGHPDFASFMPALSKLVMFSSVVHQVMFTLLSSLPFAIGQVQDAGLIFLSAIATSICRSLGEEVPLEAKVTTTVVTIGLATASLGVVLVLLGKFKLAGLVSYLPMPVVGGYLAFIGLFCMYAGLSLCTGLVINDFTSMMQIWDPHYVVLCIPGVLGGVILLLVSQRCENSFALPATILLMPMLFFVVLALCGISLDEARDYGWVSPSSAPAGFVQMFDLFDFSQMHWNQVPRQFTTWLGMTFVVAFSSCLDVAAIEMDMGSQLNINHELKSVGWSNFVSGLLGGYTGSYIFSQT
;
A
#
# COMPACT_ATOMS: atom_id res chain seq x y z
N MET A 1 -34.18 62.91 -17.78
CA MET A 1 -35.22 62.86 -18.84
C MET A 1 -35.88 61.48 -18.70
N TYR A 2 -37.14 61.49 -18.25
CA TYR A 2 -38.16 60.42 -18.20
C TYR A 2 -37.85 59.03 -17.57
N SER A 3 -38.44 58.85 -16.38
CA SER A 3 -39.09 57.60 -15.92
C SER A 3 -40.39 57.39 -16.72
N PRO A 4 -41.03 56.19 -16.76
CA PRO A 4 -41.95 55.82 -15.66
C PRO A 4 -42.06 54.29 -15.37
N ALA A 5 -42.30 53.95 -14.10
CA ALA A 5 -43.53 53.29 -13.59
C ALA A 5 -43.60 51.74 -13.69
N LEU A 6 -44.20 50.98 -12.78
CA LEU A 6 -44.89 51.21 -11.50
C LEU A 6 -45.17 49.81 -10.88
N SER A 7 -45.23 49.74 -9.54
CA SER A 7 -46.23 49.02 -8.71
C SER A 7 -46.40 47.48 -8.89
N GLY A 8 -46.49 46.64 -7.87
CA GLY A 8 -46.71 46.85 -6.44
C GLY A 8 -47.23 45.53 -5.81
N ALA A 9 -47.58 45.63 -4.52
CA ALA A 9 -48.38 44.68 -3.74
C ALA A 9 -47.68 43.43 -3.14
N VAL A 10 -47.14 43.65 -1.95
CA VAL A 10 -47.07 42.67 -0.85
C VAL A 10 -48.47 42.12 -0.57
N THR A 11 -48.64 40.80 -0.71
CA THR A 11 -49.80 40.06 -0.18
C THR A 11 -49.32 39.02 0.82
N ARG A 12 -49.59 39.33 2.10
CA ARG A 12 -49.56 38.38 3.21
C ARG A 12 -50.72 37.39 3.01
N ARG A 13 -50.44 36.11 2.81
CA ARG A 13 -51.43 35.04 3.00
C ARG A 13 -50.86 33.92 3.88
N SER A 14 -51.57 33.72 4.96
CA SER A 14 -51.56 32.62 5.92
C SER A 14 -51.31 31.26 5.28
N SER A 15 -50.26 30.57 5.72
CA SER A 15 -50.21 29.11 5.64
C SER A 15 -50.47 28.55 7.03
N THR A 16 -51.59 27.84 7.13
CA THR A 16 -52.03 27.01 8.26
C THR A 16 -50.95 26.02 8.70
N PRO A 17 -50.82 25.72 10.00
CA PRO A 17 -49.92 24.68 10.47
C PRO A 17 -50.31 23.33 9.86
N ARG A 18 -49.37 22.67 9.19
CA ARG A 18 -49.54 21.28 8.73
C ARG A 18 -49.84 20.41 9.94
N SER A 19 -50.90 19.59 9.84
CA SER A 19 -51.28 18.70 10.94
C SER A 19 -50.15 17.67 11.22
N PRO A 20 -49.93 17.27 12.48
CA PRO A 20 -48.93 16.26 12.85
C PRO A 20 -49.12 14.89 12.17
N ALA A 21 -50.28 14.65 11.57
CA ALA A 21 -50.60 13.42 10.85
C ALA A 21 -49.96 13.38 9.45
N ALA A 22 -49.83 14.52 8.77
CA ALA A 22 -49.22 14.60 7.43
C ALA A 22 -47.70 14.41 7.48
N GLU A 23 -47.06 14.87 8.56
CA GLU A 23 -45.62 14.74 8.77
C GLU A 23 -45.22 13.31 9.17
N ARG A 24 -46.07 12.63 9.96
CA ARG A 24 -45.91 11.19 10.27
C ARG A 24 -46.14 10.28 9.07
N ALA A 25 -47.02 10.66 8.14
CA ALA A 25 -47.22 9.92 6.89
C ALA A 25 -46.02 10.05 5.94
N ALA A 26 -45.40 11.23 5.85
CA ALA A 26 -44.18 11.44 5.08
C ALA A 26 -42.96 10.72 5.69
N GLN A 27 -42.84 10.68 7.03
CA GLN A 27 -41.80 9.90 7.71
C GLN A 27 -41.97 8.39 7.52
N ARG A 28 -43.21 7.86 7.59
CA ARG A 28 -43.48 6.44 7.30
C ARG A 28 -43.20 6.08 5.84
N ALA A 29 -43.50 6.95 4.88
CA ALA A 29 -43.17 6.71 3.47
C ALA A 29 -41.65 6.72 3.22
N ALA A 30 -40.90 7.57 3.93
CA ALA A 30 -39.44 7.61 3.87
C ALA A 30 -38.79 6.38 4.53
N GLU A 31 -39.33 5.87 5.65
CA GLU A 31 -38.88 4.64 6.30
C GLU A 31 -39.19 3.38 5.46
N THR A 32 -40.32 3.37 4.74
CA THR A 32 -40.70 2.22 3.88
C THR A 32 -39.83 2.15 2.62
N SER A 33 -39.40 3.30 2.08
CA SER A 33 -38.44 3.36 0.95
C SER A 33 -37.01 2.97 1.36
N ARG A 34 -36.65 3.22 2.62
CA ARG A 34 -35.32 2.88 3.17
C ARG A 34 -35.16 1.40 3.53
N ASN A 35 -36.25 0.67 3.72
CA ASN A 35 -36.26 -0.79 3.95
C ASN A 35 -36.40 -1.64 2.67
N GLY A 36 -36.50 -1.01 1.48
CA GLY A 36 -36.75 -1.70 0.20
C GLY A 36 -35.53 -1.92 -0.70
N THR A 37 -34.33 -1.46 -0.35
CA THR A 37 -33.16 -1.46 -1.25
C THR A 37 -31.93 -2.20 -0.72
N THR A 38 -32.03 -2.96 0.38
CA THR A 38 -30.96 -3.81 0.91
C THR A 38 -31.23 -5.30 0.70
N HIS A 39 -31.34 -5.71 -0.57
CA HIS A 39 -31.26 -7.13 -0.96
C HIS A 39 -30.46 -7.32 -2.26
N HIS A 40 -29.18 -6.98 -2.23
CA HIS A 40 -28.16 -7.58 -3.10
C HIS A 40 -27.09 -8.29 -2.26
N ARG A 41 -27.52 -9.41 -1.68
CA ARG A 41 -26.84 -10.70 -1.54
C ARG A 41 -25.29 -10.71 -1.60
N ARG A 42 -24.64 -10.62 -0.44
CA ARG A 42 -23.38 -11.34 -0.14
C ARG A 42 -23.66 -12.29 1.04
N ARG A 43 -23.63 -13.59 0.80
CA ARG A 43 -23.96 -14.63 1.79
C ARG A 43 -22.80 -14.76 2.78
N HIS A 44 -22.98 -14.27 4.00
CA HIS A 44 -22.16 -14.66 5.16
C HIS A 44 -22.73 -15.94 5.76
N ARG A 45 -21.84 -16.91 6.02
CA ARG A 45 -22.14 -18.21 6.59
C ARG A 45 -22.24 -18.06 8.12
N SER A 46 -23.46 -18.11 8.67
CA SER A 46 -23.69 -18.18 10.11
C SER A 46 -23.48 -19.62 10.59
N TRP A 47 -22.51 -19.84 11.46
CA TRP A 47 -22.48 -21.02 12.33
C TRP A 47 -23.26 -20.67 13.59
N VAL A 48 -24.46 -21.25 13.70
CA VAL A 48 -25.26 -21.33 14.92
C VAL A 48 -25.47 -22.82 15.13
N GLU A 49 -24.89 -23.40 16.17
CA GLU A 49 -25.36 -24.67 16.73
C GLU A 49 -25.46 -24.50 18.26
N ASP A 50 -26.57 -25.02 18.76
CA ASP A 50 -27.25 -24.79 20.03
C ASP A 50 -26.49 -25.23 21.30
N GLU A 51 -26.67 -24.45 22.37
CA GLU A 51 -26.61 -24.95 23.75
C GLU A 51 -27.96 -25.61 24.13
N SER A 52 -27.94 -26.86 24.62
CA SER A 52 -28.38 -27.22 26.00
C SER A 52 -28.82 -28.70 26.23
N ALA A 53 -28.10 -29.34 27.18
CA ALA A 53 -28.56 -30.24 28.28
C ALA A 53 -28.83 -31.75 28.03
N PRO A 54 -28.83 -32.62 29.09
CA PRO A 54 -28.25 -32.56 30.45
C PRO A 54 -27.40 -33.79 30.86
N SER A 55 -26.79 -33.70 32.05
CA SER A 55 -26.04 -34.74 32.76
C SER A 55 -26.89 -35.93 33.23
N THR A 56 -26.33 -37.14 33.14
CA THR A 56 -26.73 -38.31 33.94
C THR A 56 -25.52 -39.26 34.09
N GLY A 57 -25.35 -39.83 35.29
CA GLY A 57 -24.16 -40.58 35.70
C GLY A 57 -24.18 -42.07 35.41
N GLU A 58 -23.05 -42.69 35.81
CA GLU A 58 -22.70 -44.13 35.82
C GLU A 58 -22.41 -44.72 34.42
N THR A 59 -21.34 -45.49 34.17
CA THR A 59 -20.74 -46.55 34.97
C THR A 59 -19.27 -46.77 34.58
N ILE A 60 -18.45 -47.13 35.58
CA ILE A 60 -17.09 -47.65 35.43
C ILE A 60 -17.14 -48.99 34.66
N ALA A 61 -16.55 -49.03 33.46
CA ALA A 61 -16.22 -50.28 32.78
C ALA A 61 -14.73 -50.28 32.41
N LEU A 62 -14.00 -51.10 33.15
CA LEU A 62 -12.64 -51.57 32.89
C LEU A 62 -12.45 -51.96 31.42
N LEU A 63 -11.63 -51.22 30.68
CA LEU A 63 -10.92 -51.70 29.50
C LEU A 63 -9.44 -51.33 29.65
N VAL A 64 -8.70 -52.21 30.32
CA VAL A 64 -7.26 -52.35 30.11
C VAL A 64 -7.09 -52.83 28.67
N GLY A 65 -6.74 -51.90 27.77
CA GLY A 65 -6.72 -52.13 26.34
C GLY A 65 -5.72 -51.22 25.64
N ASN A 66 -4.44 -51.56 25.76
CA ASN A 66 -3.39 -51.29 24.78
C ASN A 66 -3.04 -49.81 24.47
N ASP A 67 -2.40 -49.11 25.41
CA ASP A 67 -1.79 -47.77 25.25
C ASP A 67 -0.54 -47.71 24.33
N ARG A 68 -0.37 -48.66 23.41
CA ARG A 68 0.73 -48.64 22.42
C ARG A 68 0.31 -48.31 21.00
N ALA A 69 -0.99 -48.23 20.71
CA ALA A 69 -1.50 -47.88 19.37
C ALA A 69 -2.07 -46.44 19.28
N SER A 70 -2.23 -45.75 20.41
CA SER A 70 -2.75 -44.38 20.48
C SER A 70 -1.68 -43.30 20.29
N ASN A 71 -0.41 -43.65 20.41
CA ASN A 71 0.70 -42.70 20.30
C ASN A 71 1.11 -42.42 18.84
N ASP A 72 1.00 -43.41 17.95
CA ASP A 72 1.31 -43.22 16.52
C ASP A 72 0.24 -42.40 15.81
N ASN A 73 -1.05 -42.63 16.09
CA ASN A 73 -2.14 -41.84 15.50
C ASN A 73 -2.14 -40.38 15.95
N ASN A 74 -1.73 -40.09 17.19
CA ASN A 74 -1.59 -38.71 17.68
C ASN A 74 -0.39 -38.00 17.05
N ASN A 75 0.73 -38.69 16.84
CA ASN A 75 1.90 -38.14 16.16
C ASN A 75 1.60 -37.85 14.68
N ASP A 76 0.91 -38.76 13.98
CA ASP A 76 0.53 -38.57 12.57
C ASP A 76 -0.50 -37.44 12.39
N ALA A 77 -1.49 -37.34 13.29
CA ALA A 77 -2.46 -36.24 13.27
C ALA A 77 -1.81 -34.89 13.59
N LEU A 78 -0.90 -34.84 14.57
CA LEU A 78 -0.15 -33.62 14.90
C LEU A 78 0.76 -33.18 13.74
N ASN A 79 1.48 -34.12 13.12
CA ASN A 79 2.34 -33.89 11.97
C ASN A 79 1.54 -33.41 10.74
N SER A 80 0.37 -33.99 10.49
CA SER A 80 -0.50 -33.56 9.37
C SER A 80 -1.02 -32.13 9.56
N SER A 81 -1.38 -31.74 10.79
CA SER A 81 -1.84 -30.39 11.11
C SER A 81 -0.72 -29.33 11.03
N GLN A 82 0.50 -29.70 11.42
CA GLN A 82 1.68 -28.83 11.30
C GLN A 82 2.10 -28.68 9.82
N LEU A 83 2.08 -29.78 9.06
CA LEU A 83 2.35 -29.76 7.63
C LEU A 83 1.35 -28.88 6.88
N ALA A 84 0.06 -28.96 7.21
CA ALA A 84 -0.97 -28.10 6.63
C ALA A 84 -0.72 -26.61 6.95
N LYS A 85 -0.35 -26.28 8.19
CA LYS A 85 -0.01 -24.90 8.59
C LYS A 85 1.21 -24.36 7.83
N VAL A 86 2.27 -25.16 7.72
CA VAL A 86 3.49 -24.80 6.99
C VAL A 86 3.18 -24.62 5.50
N THR A 87 2.39 -25.51 4.92
CA THR A 87 1.98 -25.44 3.51
C THR A 87 1.18 -24.18 3.23
N ASN A 88 0.21 -23.85 4.09
CA ASN A 88 -0.58 -22.62 3.96
C ASN A 88 0.30 -21.38 4.10
N ALA A 89 1.18 -21.33 5.11
CA ALA A 89 2.10 -20.21 5.30
C ALA A 89 3.03 -20.01 4.09
N LEU A 90 3.57 -21.09 3.52
CA LEU A 90 4.38 -21.04 2.32
C LEU A 90 3.58 -20.53 1.11
N MET A 91 2.34 -21.01 0.94
CA MET A 91 1.45 -20.58 -0.13
C MET A 91 1.14 -19.07 -0.06
N TYR A 92 0.78 -18.56 1.13
CA TYR A 92 0.56 -17.13 1.34
C TYR A 92 1.84 -16.32 1.14
N GLY A 93 2.99 -16.82 1.60
CA GLY A 93 4.28 -16.19 1.38
C GLY A 93 4.63 -16.08 -0.10
N VAL A 94 4.38 -17.12 -0.89
CA VAL A 94 4.58 -17.11 -2.36
C VAL A 94 3.62 -16.14 -3.03
N ILE A 95 2.33 -16.18 -2.68
CA ILE A 95 1.31 -15.26 -3.20
C ILE A 95 1.74 -13.82 -2.95
N ASN A 96 2.05 -13.46 -1.70
CA ASN A 96 2.45 -12.11 -1.35
C ASN A 96 3.77 -11.71 -2.02
N SER A 97 4.74 -12.62 -2.15
CA SER A 97 5.99 -12.33 -2.88
C SER A 97 5.75 -11.99 -4.36
N ILE A 98 4.82 -12.70 -5.02
CA ILE A 98 4.46 -12.42 -6.42
C ILE A 98 3.82 -11.02 -6.54
N LEU A 99 3.03 -10.61 -5.55
CA LEU A 99 2.41 -9.28 -5.53
C LEU A 99 3.42 -8.17 -5.19
N THR A 100 4.30 -8.39 -4.21
CA THR A 100 5.17 -7.34 -3.67
C THR A 100 6.38 -7.04 -4.54
N ILE A 101 7.00 -8.03 -5.18
CA ILE A 101 8.22 -7.81 -5.98
C ILE A 101 8.02 -6.76 -7.10
N PRO A 102 6.97 -6.84 -7.94
CA PRO A 102 6.71 -5.81 -8.95
C PRO A 102 6.41 -4.45 -8.32
N CYS A 103 5.68 -4.42 -7.19
CA CYS A 103 5.41 -3.19 -6.46
C CYS A 103 6.70 -2.54 -5.95
N MET A 104 7.62 -3.30 -5.37
CA MET A 104 8.91 -2.78 -4.89
C MET A 104 9.77 -2.20 -6.02
N TYR A 105 9.76 -2.85 -7.18
CA TYR A 105 10.42 -2.29 -8.36
C TYR A 105 9.76 -0.97 -8.82
N GLY A 106 8.42 -0.94 -8.86
CA GLY A 106 7.67 0.28 -9.15
C GLY A 106 7.98 1.41 -8.15
N TYR A 107 8.05 1.10 -6.86
CA TYR A 107 8.39 2.06 -5.81
C TYR A 107 9.80 2.61 -5.97
N ALA A 108 10.77 1.77 -6.33
CA ALA A 108 12.13 2.21 -6.63
C ALA A 108 12.14 3.22 -7.80
N ALA A 109 11.42 2.91 -8.89
CA ALA A 109 11.33 3.81 -10.04
C ALA A 109 10.60 5.13 -9.71
N ILE A 110 9.64 5.11 -8.79
CA ILE A 110 8.95 6.32 -8.31
C ILE A 110 9.87 7.18 -7.44
N ILE A 111 10.57 6.57 -6.47
CA ILE A 111 11.49 7.29 -5.57
C ILE A 111 12.64 7.88 -6.37
N PHE A 112 13.19 7.11 -7.31
CA PHE A 112 14.38 7.45 -8.08
C PHE A 112 14.06 7.83 -9.52
N GLY A 113 12.95 8.56 -9.74
CA GLY A 113 12.52 8.98 -11.07
C GLY A 113 13.42 10.02 -11.75
N HIS A 114 14.44 10.56 -11.06
CA HIS A 114 15.37 11.53 -11.66
C HIS A 114 16.40 10.81 -12.57
N PRO A 115 16.72 11.36 -13.77
CA PRO A 115 17.64 10.73 -14.72
C PRO A 115 19.01 10.33 -14.14
N ASP A 116 19.55 11.14 -13.23
CA ASP A 116 20.81 10.88 -12.50
C ASP A 116 20.87 9.50 -11.80
N PHE A 117 19.73 8.89 -11.49
CA PHE A 117 19.67 7.57 -10.84
C PHE A 117 19.64 6.40 -11.83
N ALA A 118 19.47 6.64 -13.12
CA ALA A 118 19.20 5.59 -14.12
C ALA A 118 20.25 4.47 -14.12
N SER A 119 21.54 4.82 -14.01
CA SER A 119 22.65 3.84 -13.96
C SER A 119 22.71 3.03 -12.66
N PHE A 120 22.14 3.55 -11.57
CA PHE A 120 22.15 2.93 -10.24
C PHE A 120 20.84 2.17 -9.92
N MET A 121 19.84 2.23 -10.81
CA MET A 121 18.53 1.59 -10.63
C MET A 121 18.60 0.11 -10.21
N PRO A 122 19.50 -0.74 -10.75
CA PRO A 122 19.61 -2.13 -10.29
C PRO A 122 20.03 -2.27 -8.82
N ALA A 123 20.85 -1.37 -8.29
CA ALA A 123 21.27 -1.37 -6.88
C ALA A 123 20.18 -0.75 -5.99
N LEU A 124 19.58 0.36 -6.43
CA LEU A 124 18.52 1.05 -5.70
C LEU A 124 17.25 0.21 -5.55
N SER A 125 16.83 -0.49 -6.60
CA SER A 125 15.69 -1.41 -6.53
C SER A 125 15.92 -2.56 -5.54
N LYS A 126 17.15 -3.08 -5.45
CA LYS A 126 17.51 -4.09 -4.45
C LYS A 126 17.49 -3.53 -3.04
N LEU A 127 17.91 -2.28 -2.84
CA LEU A 127 17.83 -1.63 -1.54
C LEU A 127 16.37 -1.46 -1.09
N VAL A 128 15.44 -1.12 -1.99
CA VAL A 128 13.99 -1.06 -1.69
C VAL A 128 13.46 -2.45 -1.31
N MET A 129 13.82 -3.49 -2.06
CA MET A 129 13.44 -4.87 -1.72
C MET A 129 14.02 -5.31 -0.38
N PHE A 130 15.27 -4.97 -0.10
CA PHE A 130 15.93 -5.26 1.16
C PHE A 130 15.23 -4.56 2.33
N SER A 131 14.85 -3.30 2.15
CA SER A 131 14.04 -2.56 3.13
C SER A 131 12.71 -3.28 3.45
N SER A 132 12.02 -3.81 2.44
CA SER A 132 10.82 -4.63 2.66
C SER A 132 11.08 -5.93 3.42
N VAL A 133 12.22 -6.59 3.18
CA VAL A 133 12.63 -7.76 3.98
C VAL A 133 12.84 -7.37 5.44
N VAL A 134 13.53 -6.25 5.69
CA VAL A 134 13.72 -5.72 7.05
C VAL A 134 12.38 -5.41 7.70
N HIS A 135 11.45 -4.78 6.97
CA HIS A 135 10.10 -4.52 7.49
C HIS A 135 9.40 -5.82 7.86
N GLN A 136 9.36 -6.81 6.98
CA GLN A 136 8.70 -8.09 7.26
C GLN A 136 9.32 -8.81 8.46
N VAL A 137 10.66 -8.81 8.60
CA VAL A 137 11.34 -9.40 9.76
C VAL A 137 10.92 -8.69 11.04
N MET A 138 10.93 -7.35 11.04
CA MET A 138 10.55 -6.56 12.22
C MET A 138 9.09 -6.78 12.62
N PHE A 139 8.17 -6.90 11.66
CA PHE A 139 6.76 -7.21 11.93
C PHE A 139 6.58 -8.62 12.46
N THR A 140 7.28 -9.60 11.89
CA THR A 140 7.26 -10.99 12.38
C THR A 140 7.73 -11.10 13.83
N LEU A 141 8.66 -10.23 14.26
CA LEU A 141 9.20 -10.22 15.62
C LEU A 141 8.38 -9.39 16.62
N LEU A 142 7.75 -8.28 16.16
CA LEU A 142 7.15 -7.28 17.05
C LEU A 142 5.63 -7.16 16.94
N SER A 143 5.01 -7.58 15.84
CA SER A 143 3.56 -7.47 15.67
C SER A 143 2.83 -8.45 16.57
N SER A 144 1.65 -8.07 17.07
CA SER A 144 0.74 -9.02 17.71
C SER A 144 -0.07 -9.85 16.71
N LEU A 145 -0.03 -9.48 15.42
CA LEU A 145 -0.79 -10.12 14.35
C LEU A 145 0.03 -11.28 13.73
N PRO A 146 -0.44 -12.54 13.81
CA PRO A 146 0.29 -13.69 13.29
C PRO A 146 0.36 -13.75 11.75
N PHE A 147 -0.44 -12.94 11.06
CA PHE A 147 -0.51 -12.82 9.61
C PHE A 147 -0.03 -11.46 9.09
N ALA A 148 0.66 -10.67 9.93
CA ALA A 148 1.16 -9.35 9.58
C ALA A 148 2.06 -9.35 8.33
N ILE A 149 1.69 -8.57 7.31
CA ILE A 149 2.55 -8.27 6.16
C ILE A 149 3.07 -6.84 6.28
N GLY A 150 4.35 -6.71 6.59
CA GLY A 150 5.07 -5.45 6.71
C GLY A 150 5.95 -5.23 5.48
N GLN A 151 5.72 -4.17 4.73
CA GLN A 151 6.49 -3.83 3.52
C GLN A 151 6.74 -2.31 3.45
N VAL A 152 7.53 -1.88 2.47
CA VAL A 152 7.60 -0.46 2.09
C VAL A 152 6.20 0.05 1.71
N GLN A 153 5.84 1.23 2.19
CA GLN A 153 4.49 1.80 2.08
C GLN A 153 4.42 2.84 0.96
N ASP A 154 3.29 2.87 0.25
CA ASP A 154 3.00 3.82 -0.84
C ASP A 154 2.85 5.28 -0.38
N ALA A 155 2.24 5.50 0.79
CA ALA A 155 2.01 6.82 1.39
C ALA A 155 3.27 7.70 1.49
N GLY A 156 4.43 7.09 1.71
CA GLY A 156 5.70 7.82 1.84
C GLY A 156 6.40 8.11 0.52
N LEU A 157 6.05 7.43 -0.58
CA LEU A 157 6.83 7.44 -1.82
C LEU A 157 6.93 8.82 -2.45
N ILE A 158 5.86 9.61 -2.39
CA ILE A 158 5.87 10.97 -2.95
C ILE A 158 6.90 11.85 -2.25
N PHE A 159 6.99 11.74 -0.92
CA PHE A 159 7.93 12.54 -0.15
C PHE A 159 9.36 12.06 -0.35
N LEU A 160 9.57 10.74 -0.42
CA LEU A 160 10.87 10.16 -0.74
C LEU A 160 11.35 10.57 -2.13
N SER A 161 10.47 10.54 -3.12
CA SER A 161 10.73 11.02 -4.49
C SER A 161 11.04 12.51 -4.53
N ALA A 162 10.29 13.33 -3.78
CA ALA A 162 10.53 14.76 -3.65
C ALA A 162 11.88 15.06 -2.99
N ILE A 163 12.27 14.31 -1.95
CA ILE A 163 13.59 14.41 -1.31
C ILE A 163 14.70 14.07 -2.31
N ALA A 164 14.58 12.93 -3.01
CA ALA A 164 15.57 12.49 -4.00
C ALA A 164 15.75 13.52 -5.13
N THR A 165 14.63 13.99 -5.69
CA THR A 165 14.62 14.99 -6.76
C THR A 165 15.16 16.34 -6.28
N SER A 166 14.82 16.76 -5.06
CA SER A 166 15.31 18.02 -4.47
C SER A 166 16.83 17.99 -4.29
N ILE A 167 17.38 16.87 -3.81
CA ILE A 167 18.82 16.72 -3.59
C ILE A 167 19.58 16.78 -4.93
N CYS A 168 19.13 16.04 -5.95
CA CYS A 168 19.75 16.08 -7.28
C CYS A 168 19.74 17.48 -7.89
N ARG A 169 18.60 18.18 -7.84
CA ARG A 169 18.48 19.55 -8.37
C ARG A 169 19.33 20.56 -7.59
N SER A 170 19.43 20.40 -6.27
CA SER A 170 20.18 21.30 -5.38
C SER A 170 21.70 21.14 -5.52
N LEU A 171 22.19 19.92 -5.82
CA LEU A 171 23.61 19.65 -6.03
C LEU A 171 24.08 20.03 -7.44
N GLY A 172 23.18 20.12 -8.43
CA GLY A 172 23.51 20.55 -9.80
C GLY A 172 24.35 19.54 -10.56
N GLU A 173 24.84 19.89 -11.75
CA GLU A 173 25.59 18.97 -12.63
C GLU A 173 27.07 18.81 -12.25
N GLU A 174 27.63 19.72 -11.45
CA GLU A 174 29.06 19.74 -11.09
C GLU A 174 29.45 18.62 -10.10
N VAL A 175 28.48 18.10 -9.35
CA VAL A 175 28.69 17.05 -8.34
C VAL A 175 28.59 15.68 -9.00
N PRO A 176 29.55 14.75 -8.73
CA PRO A 176 29.52 13.41 -9.31
C PRO A 176 28.23 12.65 -8.93
N LEU A 177 27.78 11.76 -9.82
CA LEU A 177 26.53 11.01 -9.66
C LEU A 177 26.56 10.15 -8.39
N GLU A 178 27.70 9.54 -8.09
CA GLU A 178 27.94 8.72 -6.90
C GLU A 178 27.67 9.51 -5.61
N ALA A 179 28.15 10.75 -5.53
CA ALA A 179 27.92 11.63 -4.39
C ALA A 179 26.45 12.03 -4.25
N LYS A 180 25.73 12.26 -5.37
CA LYS A 180 24.28 12.54 -5.37
C LYS A 180 23.48 11.35 -4.87
N VAL A 181 23.78 10.16 -5.37
CA VAL A 181 23.14 8.89 -4.98
C VAL A 181 23.36 8.63 -3.50
N THR A 182 24.61 8.72 -3.06
CA THR A 182 24.98 8.52 -1.66
C THR A 182 24.27 9.52 -0.73
N THR A 183 24.32 10.81 -1.08
CA THR A 183 23.64 11.85 -0.29
C THR A 183 22.14 11.58 -0.21
N THR A 184 21.53 11.13 -1.30
CA THR A 184 20.09 10.83 -1.36
C THR A 184 19.73 9.64 -0.48
N VAL A 185 20.39 8.49 -0.67
CA VAL A 185 20.07 7.25 0.06
C VAL A 185 20.29 7.43 1.56
N VAL A 186 21.39 8.07 1.96
CA VAL A 186 21.64 8.34 3.39
C VAL A 186 20.61 9.32 3.96
N THR A 187 20.25 10.38 3.23
CA THR A 187 19.23 11.33 3.70
C THR A 187 17.87 10.66 3.85
N ILE A 188 17.48 9.80 2.91
CA ILE A 188 16.25 9.00 2.98
C ILE A 188 16.28 8.03 4.16
N GLY A 189 17.41 7.34 4.39
CA GLY A 189 17.59 6.46 5.54
C GLY A 189 17.43 7.20 6.87
N LEU A 190 18.08 8.37 7.02
CA LEU A 190 17.95 9.21 8.20
C LEU A 190 16.52 9.75 8.39
N ALA A 191 15.87 10.15 7.31
CA ALA A 191 14.47 10.61 7.30
C ALA A 191 13.52 9.49 7.76
N THR A 192 13.74 8.27 7.28
CA THR A 192 12.98 7.06 7.65
C THR A 192 13.24 6.65 9.10
N ALA A 193 14.50 6.67 9.54
CA ALA A 193 14.85 6.31 10.92
C ALA A 193 14.23 7.29 11.92
N SER A 194 14.35 8.60 11.66
CA SER A 194 13.76 9.64 12.50
C SER A 194 12.22 9.60 12.49
N LEU A 195 11.59 9.28 11.36
CA LEU A 195 10.16 8.95 11.30
C LEU A 195 9.83 7.80 12.25
N GLY A 196 10.60 6.71 12.21
CA GLY A 196 10.41 5.56 13.09
C GLY A 196 10.42 5.94 14.57
N VAL A 197 11.35 6.82 14.98
CA VAL A 197 11.38 7.37 16.34
C VAL A 197 10.08 8.11 16.67
N VAL A 198 9.60 8.97 15.76
CA VAL A 198 8.33 9.70 15.96
C VAL A 198 7.16 8.74 16.13
N LEU A 199 7.04 7.70 15.31
CA LEU A 199 5.97 6.69 15.42
C LEU A 199 6.04 5.92 16.76
N VAL A 200 7.24 5.53 17.19
CA VAL A 200 7.43 4.90 18.51
C VAL A 200 6.99 5.83 19.64
N LEU A 201 7.33 7.13 19.56
CA LEU A 201 6.90 8.12 20.54
C LEU A 201 5.39 8.32 20.53
N LEU A 202 4.76 8.41 19.35
CA LEU A 202 3.31 8.52 19.21
C LEU A 202 2.59 7.32 19.86
N GLY A 203 3.05 6.10 19.58
CA GLY A 203 2.49 4.90 20.21
C GLY A 203 2.76 4.85 21.72
N LYS A 204 3.94 5.27 22.18
CA LYS A 204 4.29 5.32 23.62
C LYS A 204 3.44 6.32 24.40
N PHE A 205 3.18 7.49 23.83
CA PHE A 205 2.34 8.53 24.44
C PHE A 205 0.84 8.32 24.21
N LYS A 206 0.44 7.21 23.58
CA LYS A 206 -0.95 6.86 23.26
C LYS A 206 -1.65 7.91 22.38
N LEU A 207 -0.89 8.55 21.49
CA LEU A 207 -1.37 9.59 20.59
C LEU A 207 -1.95 9.02 19.28
N ALA A 208 -2.02 7.69 19.11
CA ALA A 208 -2.65 7.09 17.93
C ALA A 208 -4.12 7.51 17.78
N GLY A 209 -4.83 7.73 18.90
CA GLY A 209 -6.19 8.27 18.89
C GLY A 209 -6.32 9.67 18.29
N LEU A 210 -5.21 10.41 18.12
CA LEU A 210 -5.23 11.73 17.48
C LEU A 210 -5.63 11.64 16.00
N VAL A 211 -5.29 10.53 15.34
CA VAL A 211 -5.64 10.25 13.94
C VAL A 211 -7.15 10.23 13.74
N SER A 212 -7.91 9.77 14.74
CA SER A 212 -9.38 9.74 14.70
C SER A 212 -10.03 11.13 14.73
N TYR A 213 -9.28 12.19 15.06
CA TYR A 213 -9.77 13.57 15.02
C TYR A 213 -9.56 14.25 13.67
N LEU A 214 -8.93 13.60 12.68
CA LEU A 214 -8.77 14.23 11.37
C LEU A 214 -10.13 14.40 10.68
N PRO A 215 -10.45 15.62 10.22
CA PRO A 215 -11.70 15.85 9.49
C PRO A 215 -11.77 14.96 8.25
N MET A 216 -12.93 14.35 7.99
CA MET A 216 -13.17 13.55 6.78
C MET A 216 -12.75 14.25 5.47
N PRO A 217 -12.93 15.58 5.29
CA PRO A 217 -12.44 16.26 4.10
C PRO A 217 -10.91 16.19 3.92
N VAL A 218 -10.13 16.20 5.01
CA VAL A 218 -8.67 16.08 4.96
C VAL A 218 -8.27 14.68 4.50
N VAL A 219 -8.92 13.65 5.05
CA VAL A 219 -8.70 12.25 4.67
C VAL A 219 -9.07 12.03 3.20
N GLY A 220 -10.23 12.54 2.77
CA GLY A 220 -10.67 12.44 1.38
C GLY A 220 -9.76 13.15 0.39
N GLY A 221 -9.31 14.37 0.72
CA GLY A 221 -8.36 15.11 -0.12
C GLY A 221 -7.00 14.42 -0.25
N TYR A 222 -6.49 13.88 0.86
CA TYR A 222 -5.26 13.08 0.88
C TYR A 222 -5.37 11.83 0.00
N LEU A 223 -6.42 11.02 0.18
CA LEU A 223 -6.64 9.80 -0.61
C LEU A 223 -6.82 10.12 -2.10
N ALA A 224 -7.54 11.21 -2.44
CA ALA A 224 -7.69 11.66 -3.82
C ALA A 224 -6.33 12.03 -4.45
N PHE A 225 -5.46 12.69 -3.68
CA PHE A 225 -4.14 13.07 -4.16
C PHE A 225 -3.19 11.87 -4.31
N ILE A 226 -3.21 10.89 -3.41
CA ILE A 226 -2.47 9.63 -3.62
C ILE A 226 -2.92 8.96 -4.91
N GLY A 227 -4.23 8.89 -5.18
CA GLY A 227 -4.76 8.33 -6.42
C GLY A 227 -4.22 9.05 -7.66
N LEU A 228 -4.18 10.38 -7.64
CA LEU A 228 -3.59 11.19 -8.71
C LEU A 228 -2.08 10.96 -8.85
N PHE A 229 -1.35 10.90 -7.73
CA PHE A 229 0.08 10.63 -7.71
C PHE A 229 0.40 9.25 -8.28
N CYS A 230 -0.33 8.21 -7.89
CA CYS A 230 -0.19 6.86 -8.44
C CYS A 230 -0.51 6.83 -9.93
N MET A 231 -1.46 7.63 -10.42
CA MET A 231 -1.73 7.78 -11.84
C MET A 231 -0.52 8.38 -12.58
N TYR A 232 0.05 9.49 -12.08
CA TYR A 232 1.23 10.10 -12.68
C TYR A 232 2.46 9.18 -12.65
N ALA A 233 2.69 8.51 -11.53
CA ALA A 233 3.71 7.49 -11.38
C ALA A 233 3.53 6.32 -12.37
N GLY A 234 2.30 5.82 -12.52
CA GLY A 234 1.99 4.75 -13.46
C GLY A 234 2.21 5.15 -14.92
N LEU A 235 1.81 6.37 -15.29
CA LEU A 235 2.06 6.91 -16.64
C LEU A 235 3.56 7.12 -16.88
N SER A 236 4.27 7.68 -15.89
CA SER A 236 5.74 7.82 -15.90
C SER A 236 6.44 6.48 -16.13
N LEU A 237 5.99 5.41 -15.45
CA LEU A 237 6.48 4.05 -15.65
C LEU A 237 6.19 3.49 -17.04
N CYS A 238 5.05 3.83 -17.65
CA CYS A 238 4.71 3.37 -19.00
C CYS A 238 5.54 4.07 -20.08
N THR A 239 5.79 5.37 -19.92
CA THR A 239 6.43 6.18 -20.98
C THR A 239 7.93 6.39 -20.77
N GLY A 240 8.45 6.08 -19.58
CA GLY A 240 9.83 6.41 -19.18
C GLY A 240 10.08 7.92 -18.98
N LEU A 241 9.02 8.74 -18.95
CA LEU A 241 9.12 10.19 -18.78
C LEU A 241 8.90 10.59 -17.32
N VAL A 242 9.53 11.68 -16.89
CA VAL A 242 9.32 12.22 -15.53
C VAL A 242 8.03 13.06 -15.48
N ILE A 243 6.92 12.44 -15.10
CA ILE A 243 5.59 13.06 -15.06
C ILE A 243 5.26 13.48 -13.62
N ASN A 244 5.40 14.78 -13.32
CA ASN A 244 5.12 15.34 -11.99
C ASN A 244 3.94 16.32 -11.96
N ASP A 245 3.64 16.95 -13.11
CA ASP A 245 2.66 18.04 -13.22
C ASP A 245 1.75 17.84 -14.44
N PHE A 246 0.61 18.54 -14.44
CA PHE A 246 -0.34 18.51 -15.55
C PHE A 246 0.30 18.88 -16.89
N THR A 247 1.27 19.81 -16.90
CA THR A 247 2.01 20.20 -18.10
C THR A 247 2.88 19.08 -18.63
N SER A 248 3.57 18.34 -17.75
CA SER A 248 4.36 17.16 -18.15
C SER A 248 3.47 16.05 -18.68
N MET A 249 2.27 15.88 -18.12
CA MET A 249 1.28 14.92 -18.62
C MET A 249 0.84 15.23 -20.06
N MET A 250 0.90 16.48 -20.51
CA MET A 250 0.57 16.82 -21.90
C MET A 250 1.53 16.19 -22.91
N GLN A 251 2.76 15.82 -22.50
CA GLN A 251 3.72 15.15 -23.37
C GLN A 251 3.24 13.75 -23.80
N ILE A 252 2.36 13.12 -23.02
CA ILE A 252 1.80 11.79 -23.33
C ILE A 252 0.95 11.82 -24.60
N TRP A 253 0.41 12.97 -25.01
CA TRP A 253 -0.42 13.08 -26.22
C TRP A 253 0.36 12.86 -27.52
N ASP A 254 1.69 12.75 -27.46
CA ASP A 254 2.46 12.23 -28.60
C ASP A 254 2.01 10.80 -28.92
N PRO A 255 1.70 10.48 -30.20
CA PRO A 255 1.30 9.14 -30.61
C PRO A 255 2.21 8.02 -30.10
N HIS A 256 3.51 8.27 -29.97
CA HIS A 256 4.47 7.30 -29.46
C HIS A 256 4.18 6.92 -27.99
N TYR A 257 4.00 7.91 -27.11
CA TYR A 257 3.76 7.67 -25.68
C TYR A 257 2.35 7.17 -25.39
N VAL A 258 1.35 7.55 -26.20
CA VAL A 258 0.01 6.96 -26.11
C VAL A 258 0.08 5.45 -26.31
N VAL A 259 0.84 4.98 -27.31
CA VAL A 259 0.98 3.55 -27.62
C VAL A 259 1.66 2.80 -26.47
N LEU A 260 2.70 3.38 -25.86
CA LEU A 260 3.39 2.82 -24.69
C LEU A 260 2.48 2.69 -23.46
N CYS A 261 1.50 3.60 -23.29
CA CYS A 261 0.53 3.56 -22.19
C CYS A 261 -0.54 2.46 -22.32
N ILE A 262 -0.84 1.99 -23.54
CA ILE A 262 -1.91 1.01 -23.80
C ILE A 262 -1.79 -0.25 -22.92
N PRO A 263 -0.66 -0.98 -22.88
CA PRO A 263 -0.56 -2.19 -22.07
C PRO A 263 -0.66 -1.90 -20.57
N GLY A 264 -0.16 -0.74 -20.10
CA GLY A 264 -0.27 -0.33 -18.71
C GLY A 264 -1.73 -0.08 -18.29
N VAL A 265 -2.48 0.69 -19.10
CA VAL A 265 -3.91 0.95 -18.85
C VAL A 265 -4.73 -0.33 -18.96
N LEU A 266 -4.50 -1.13 -20.01
CA LEU A 266 -5.18 -2.41 -20.19
C LEU A 266 -4.90 -3.35 -19.01
N GLY A 267 -3.64 -3.42 -18.56
CA GLY A 267 -3.24 -4.19 -17.40
C GLY A 267 -3.94 -3.72 -16.12
N GLY A 268 -3.94 -2.41 -15.87
CA GLY A 268 -4.65 -1.82 -14.73
C GLY A 268 -6.15 -2.14 -14.73
N VAL A 269 -6.82 -2.04 -15.89
CA VAL A 269 -8.24 -2.40 -16.04
C VAL A 269 -8.44 -3.90 -15.79
N ILE A 270 -7.61 -4.78 -16.36
CA ILE A 270 -7.72 -6.22 -16.14
C ILE A 270 -7.55 -6.56 -14.65
N LEU A 271 -6.53 -6.01 -13.98
CA LEU A 271 -6.29 -6.23 -12.56
C LEU A 271 -7.45 -5.72 -11.70
N LEU A 272 -8.02 -4.56 -12.03
CA LEU A 272 -9.20 -4.03 -11.34
C LEU A 272 -10.40 -4.95 -11.49
N LEU A 273 -10.68 -5.42 -12.71
CA LEU A 273 -11.81 -6.32 -12.98
C LEU A 273 -11.63 -7.67 -12.29
N VAL A 274 -10.41 -8.22 -12.29
CA VAL A 274 -10.07 -9.47 -11.60
C VAL A 274 -10.22 -9.29 -10.09
N SER A 275 -9.70 -8.21 -9.52
CA SER A 275 -9.81 -7.89 -8.09
C SER A 275 -11.28 -7.78 -7.64
N GLN A 276 -12.14 -7.19 -8.47
CA GLN A 276 -13.55 -6.99 -8.13
C GLN A 276 -14.43 -8.22 -8.35
N ARG A 277 -14.13 -9.06 -9.35
CA ARG A 277 -15.03 -10.16 -9.77
C ARG A 277 -14.55 -11.55 -9.36
N CYS A 278 -13.27 -11.75 -9.09
CA CYS A 278 -12.72 -13.05 -8.78
C CYS A 278 -12.46 -13.18 -7.27
N GLU A 279 -13.15 -14.12 -6.62
CA GLU A 279 -12.94 -14.41 -5.18
C GLU A 279 -11.81 -15.42 -4.94
N ASN A 280 -11.14 -15.88 -6.00
CA ASN A 280 -10.03 -16.85 -5.89
C ASN A 280 -8.73 -16.13 -5.52
N SER A 281 -8.09 -16.54 -4.41
CA SER A 281 -6.82 -16.00 -3.91
C SER A 281 -5.67 -16.06 -4.92
N PHE A 282 -5.72 -16.98 -5.90
CA PHE A 282 -4.71 -17.09 -6.95
C PHE A 282 -4.95 -16.21 -8.17
N ALA A 283 -6.13 -15.60 -8.30
CA ALA A 283 -6.51 -14.87 -9.51
C ALA A 283 -5.60 -13.64 -9.74
N LEU A 284 -5.34 -12.84 -8.70
CA LEU A 284 -4.49 -11.66 -8.79
C LEU A 284 -3.01 -12.03 -9.08
N PRO A 285 -2.36 -12.94 -8.30
CA PRO A 285 -1.00 -13.39 -8.61
C PRO A 285 -0.85 -13.98 -10.02
N ALA A 286 -1.78 -14.83 -10.44
CA ALA A 286 -1.74 -15.43 -11.78
C ALA A 286 -1.84 -14.37 -12.88
N THR A 287 -2.68 -13.35 -12.69
CA THR A 287 -2.83 -12.24 -13.63
C THR A 287 -1.53 -11.44 -13.74
N ILE A 288 -0.89 -11.12 -12.61
CA ILE A 288 0.39 -10.40 -12.58
C ILE A 288 1.50 -11.18 -13.28
N LEU A 289 1.55 -12.51 -13.14
CA LEU A 289 2.53 -13.36 -13.84
C LEU A 289 2.22 -13.52 -15.33
N LEU A 290 0.94 -13.57 -15.69
CA LEU A 290 0.51 -13.77 -17.08
C LEU A 290 0.84 -12.55 -17.95
N MET A 291 0.78 -11.33 -17.41
CA MET A 291 1.08 -10.10 -18.16
C MET A 291 2.48 -10.08 -18.80
N PRO A 292 3.60 -10.23 -18.06
CA PRO A 292 4.93 -10.26 -18.66
C PRO A 292 5.12 -11.50 -19.54
N MET A 293 4.50 -12.64 -19.19
CA MET A 293 4.55 -13.83 -20.04
C MET A 293 3.93 -13.56 -21.42
N LEU A 294 2.74 -12.95 -21.46
CA LEU A 294 2.08 -12.56 -22.70
C LEU A 294 2.92 -11.55 -23.49
N PHE A 295 3.55 -10.59 -22.82
CA PHE A 295 4.46 -9.63 -23.46
C PHE A 295 5.61 -10.32 -24.21
N PHE A 296 6.32 -11.24 -23.56
CA PHE A 296 7.41 -11.98 -24.20
C PHE A 296 6.93 -12.92 -25.31
N VAL A 297 5.75 -13.53 -25.17
CA VAL A 297 5.14 -14.34 -26.24
C VAL A 297 4.82 -13.47 -27.45
N VAL A 298 4.27 -12.28 -27.27
CA VAL A 298 3.98 -11.34 -28.36
C VAL A 298 5.26 -10.90 -29.07
N LEU A 299 6.33 -10.56 -28.33
CA LEU A 299 7.63 -10.25 -28.94
C LEU A 299 8.16 -11.40 -29.80
N ALA A 300 8.09 -12.63 -29.28
CA ALA A 300 8.55 -13.82 -30.00
C ALA A 300 7.71 -14.10 -31.26
N LEU A 301 6.39 -13.93 -31.22
CA LEU A 301 5.51 -14.13 -32.36
C LEU A 301 5.67 -13.05 -33.45
N CYS A 302 5.93 -11.80 -33.04
CA CYS A 302 6.17 -10.68 -33.95
C CYS A 302 7.61 -10.64 -34.49
N GLY A 303 8.52 -11.46 -33.97
CA GLY A 303 9.93 -11.45 -34.35
C GLY A 303 10.67 -10.18 -33.91
N ILE A 304 10.15 -9.46 -32.90
CA ILE A 304 10.77 -8.23 -32.38
C ILE A 304 11.86 -8.63 -31.40
N SER A 305 13.08 -8.15 -31.64
CA SER A 305 14.20 -8.40 -30.74
C SER A 305 14.07 -7.62 -29.42
N LEU A 306 14.72 -8.10 -28.36
CA LEU A 306 14.70 -7.41 -27.07
C LEU A 306 15.38 -6.03 -27.15
N ASP A 307 16.37 -5.88 -28.03
CA ASP A 307 17.07 -4.62 -28.24
C ASP A 307 16.18 -3.61 -28.98
N GLU A 308 15.45 -4.03 -30.02
CA GLU A 308 14.40 -3.19 -30.62
C GLU A 308 13.32 -2.80 -29.59
N ALA A 309 12.91 -3.74 -28.74
CA ALA A 309 11.95 -3.44 -27.68
C ALA A 309 12.48 -2.40 -26.68
N ARG A 310 13.80 -2.39 -26.40
CA ARG A 310 14.46 -1.36 -25.58
C ARG A 310 14.53 -0.02 -26.28
N ASP A 311 14.93 -0.01 -27.55
CA ASP A 311 15.06 1.20 -28.35
C ASP A 311 13.72 1.93 -28.52
N TYR A 312 12.63 1.17 -28.63
CA TYR A 312 11.25 1.71 -28.67
C TYR A 312 10.65 2.02 -27.30
N GLY A 313 11.36 1.80 -26.19
CA GLY A 313 10.91 2.13 -24.83
C GLY A 313 9.97 1.12 -24.17
N TRP A 314 9.75 -0.06 -24.76
CA TRP A 314 8.92 -1.12 -24.16
C TRP A 314 9.61 -1.82 -22.99
N VAL A 315 10.95 -1.82 -22.98
CA VAL A 315 11.77 -2.43 -21.92
C VAL A 315 12.86 -1.44 -21.52
N SER A 316 13.15 -1.35 -20.23
CA SER A 316 14.22 -0.47 -19.75
C SER A 316 15.58 -0.84 -20.37
N PRO A 317 16.48 0.15 -20.57
CA PRO A 317 17.82 -0.10 -21.09
C PRO A 317 18.57 -1.16 -20.28
N SER A 318 19.35 -2.00 -20.97
CA SER A 318 20.18 -3.00 -20.31
C SER A 318 21.22 -2.31 -19.42
N SER A 319 21.19 -2.62 -18.12
CA SER A 319 22.21 -2.20 -17.16
C SER A 319 22.92 -3.41 -16.60
N ALA A 320 24.19 -3.27 -16.23
CA ALA A 320 24.93 -4.35 -15.59
C ALA A 320 24.19 -4.80 -14.31
N PRO A 321 23.99 -6.11 -14.10
CA PRO A 321 23.37 -6.59 -12.88
C PRO A 321 24.21 -6.17 -11.67
N ALA A 322 23.58 -5.44 -10.73
CA ALA A 322 24.25 -5.13 -9.48
C ALA A 322 24.38 -6.39 -8.61
N GLY A 323 25.47 -6.59 -7.87
CA GLY A 323 25.56 -7.61 -6.82
C GLY A 323 24.67 -7.27 -5.62
N PHE A 324 24.35 -8.23 -4.75
CA PHE A 324 23.63 -7.93 -3.49
C PHE A 324 24.46 -7.02 -2.57
N VAL A 325 25.77 -7.22 -2.52
CA VAL A 325 26.69 -6.40 -1.71
C VAL A 325 26.84 -4.98 -2.28
N GLN A 326 26.68 -4.81 -3.60
CA GLN A 326 26.84 -3.51 -4.26
C GLN A 326 25.79 -2.48 -3.85
N MET A 327 24.68 -2.88 -3.22
CA MET A 327 23.76 -1.91 -2.62
C MET A 327 24.39 -1.18 -1.41
N PHE A 328 25.35 -1.80 -0.72
CA PHE A 328 26.08 -1.17 0.38
C PHE A 328 27.19 -0.23 -0.11
N ASP A 329 27.68 -0.43 -1.34
CA ASP A 329 28.64 0.49 -1.97
C ASP A 329 28.02 1.87 -2.25
N LEU A 330 26.68 1.98 -2.20
CA LEU A 330 25.94 3.25 -2.28
C LEU A 330 26.15 4.14 -1.04
N PHE A 331 26.74 3.62 0.05
CA PHE A 331 26.91 4.33 1.31
C PHE A 331 28.37 4.79 1.49
N ASP A 332 28.80 5.73 0.66
CA ASP A 332 30.10 6.39 0.84
C ASP A 332 29.99 7.71 1.62
N PHE A 333 30.07 7.62 2.94
CA PHE A 333 30.00 8.80 3.83
C PHE A 333 31.06 9.87 3.54
N SER A 334 32.14 9.55 2.82
CA SER A 334 33.17 10.54 2.44
C SER A 334 32.67 11.50 1.35
N GLN A 335 31.73 11.07 0.51
CA GLN A 335 31.17 11.84 -0.60
C GLN A 335 29.85 12.55 -0.23
N MET A 336 29.44 12.47 1.04
CA MET A 336 28.13 12.95 1.47
C MET A 336 28.09 14.47 1.69
N HIS A 337 27.11 15.13 1.06
CA HIS A 337 26.84 16.55 1.26
C HIS A 337 25.84 16.78 2.41
N TRP A 338 26.33 16.80 3.65
CA TRP A 338 25.53 16.98 4.87
C TRP A 338 24.64 18.24 4.90
N ASN A 339 25.01 19.28 4.16
CA ASN A 339 24.21 20.51 4.03
C ASN A 339 22.83 20.26 3.39
N GLN A 340 22.65 19.16 2.66
CA GLN A 340 21.35 18.84 2.04
C GLN A 340 20.35 18.26 3.04
N VAL A 341 20.80 17.57 4.09
CA VAL A 341 19.92 16.92 5.08
C VAL A 341 18.94 17.91 5.74
N PRO A 342 19.38 19.03 6.36
CA PRO A 342 18.46 19.96 7.02
C PRO A 342 17.53 20.68 6.03
N ARG A 343 17.89 20.79 4.75
CA ARG A 343 17.04 21.41 3.73
C ARG A 343 15.77 20.60 3.43
N GLN A 344 15.79 19.30 3.75
CA GLN A 344 14.66 18.40 3.52
C GLN A 344 13.67 18.35 4.69
N PHE A 345 13.89 19.16 5.74
CA PHE A 345 13.09 19.12 6.97
C PHE A 345 11.59 19.33 6.72
N THR A 346 11.21 20.28 5.86
CA THR A 346 9.79 20.54 5.55
C THR A 346 9.12 19.34 4.88
N THR A 347 9.80 18.73 3.89
CA THR A 347 9.30 17.53 3.19
C THR A 347 9.21 16.35 4.15
N TRP A 348 10.21 16.18 5.01
CA TRP A 348 10.24 15.16 6.06
C TRP A 348 9.09 15.33 7.09
N LEU A 349 8.77 16.56 7.48
CA LEU A 349 7.68 16.82 8.41
C LEU A 349 6.32 16.42 7.81
N GLY A 350 6.10 16.76 6.52
CA GLY A 350 4.93 16.33 5.77
C GLY A 350 4.84 14.81 5.64
N MET A 351 5.95 14.17 5.27
CA MET A 351 6.08 12.72 5.20
C MET A 351 5.72 12.06 6.53
N THR A 352 6.23 12.61 7.63
CA THR A 352 6.04 12.06 8.97
C THR A 352 4.58 12.05 9.36
N PHE A 353 3.89 13.17 9.12
CA PHE A 353 2.46 13.27 9.41
C PHE A 353 1.65 12.30 8.55
N VAL A 354 1.93 12.26 7.24
CA VAL A 354 1.18 11.44 6.28
C VAL A 354 1.39 9.95 6.52
N VAL A 355 2.63 9.50 6.71
CA VAL A 355 2.93 8.08 6.97
C VAL A 355 2.40 7.64 8.33
N ALA A 356 2.48 8.48 9.37
CA ALA A 356 1.86 8.19 10.66
C ALA A 356 0.35 8.03 10.54
N PHE A 357 -0.30 8.93 9.80
CA PHE A 357 -1.73 8.87 9.56
C PHE A 357 -2.13 7.62 8.79
N SER A 358 -1.48 7.32 7.67
CA SER A 358 -1.74 6.11 6.88
C SER A 358 -1.52 4.83 7.70
N SER A 359 -0.43 4.74 8.46
CA SER A 359 -0.17 3.57 9.32
C SER A 359 -1.27 3.34 10.35
N CYS A 360 -1.85 4.39 10.92
CA CYS A 360 -2.99 4.26 11.82
C CYS A 360 -4.27 3.81 11.09
N LEU A 361 -4.49 4.28 9.85
CA LEU A 361 -5.60 3.81 9.03
C LEU A 361 -5.46 2.33 8.64
N ASP A 362 -4.25 1.88 8.32
CA ASP A 362 -3.98 0.48 7.99
C ASP A 362 -4.29 -0.43 9.19
N VAL A 363 -3.81 -0.05 10.39
CA VAL A 363 -4.12 -0.80 11.62
C VAL A 363 -5.62 -0.79 11.93
N ALA A 364 -6.31 0.35 11.77
CA ALA A 364 -7.74 0.44 11.99
C ALA A 364 -8.56 -0.37 10.97
N ALA A 365 -8.12 -0.44 9.71
CA ALA A 365 -8.73 -1.27 8.68
C ALA A 365 -8.57 -2.77 9.01
N ILE A 366 -7.39 -3.19 9.48
CA ILE A 366 -7.16 -4.57 9.95
C ILE A 366 -8.03 -4.88 11.17
N GLU A 367 -8.15 -3.96 12.14
CA GLU A 367 -9.03 -4.12 13.30
C GLU A 367 -10.50 -4.32 12.89
N MET A 368 -10.96 -3.52 11.92
CA MET A 368 -12.32 -3.58 11.39
C MET A 368 -12.61 -4.88 10.64
N ASP A 369 -11.66 -5.39 9.85
CA ASP A 369 -11.83 -6.63 9.09
C ASP A 369 -11.74 -7.88 9.99
N MET A 370 -10.82 -7.88 10.95
CA MET A 370 -10.68 -8.96 11.93
C MET A 370 -11.87 -9.02 12.91
N GLY A 371 -12.57 -7.91 13.13
CA GLY A 371 -13.73 -7.83 14.03
C GLY A 371 -13.37 -7.96 15.51
N SER A 372 -12.10 -7.78 15.89
CA SER A 372 -11.64 -7.79 17.28
C SER A 372 -10.69 -6.63 17.57
N GLN A 373 -10.72 -6.12 18.80
CA GLN A 373 -9.99 -4.91 19.17
C GLN A 373 -8.48 -5.13 19.14
N LEU A 374 -7.77 -4.28 18.40
CA LEU A 374 -6.32 -4.24 18.37
C LEU A 374 -5.79 -3.14 19.27
N ASN A 375 -4.64 -3.40 19.90
CA ASN A 375 -3.92 -2.35 20.59
C ASN A 375 -3.18 -1.49 19.55
N ILE A 376 -3.87 -0.49 18.99
CA ILE A 376 -3.32 0.40 17.95
C ILE A 376 -1.98 1.01 18.38
N ASN A 377 -1.82 1.36 19.67
CA ASN A 377 -0.57 1.93 20.19
C ASN A 377 0.58 0.91 20.21
N HIS A 378 0.30 -0.38 20.41
CA HIS A 378 1.29 -1.43 20.28
C HIS A 378 1.73 -1.57 18.83
N GLU A 379 0.76 -1.69 17.92
CA GLU A 379 1.03 -1.89 16.50
C GLU A 379 1.75 -0.68 15.89
N LEU A 380 1.39 0.55 16.28
CA LEU A 380 2.07 1.76 15.84
C LEU A 380 3.54 1.81 16.31
N LYS A 381 3.86 1.27 17.50
CA LYS A 381 5.25 1.13 17.93
C LYS A 381 5.99 0.08 17.09
N SER A 382 5.34 -1.01 16.71
CA SER A 382 5.93 -2.04 15.84
C SER A 382 6.25 -1.47 14.46
N VAL A 383 5.35 -0.68 13.88
CA VAL A 383 5.62 0.11 12.66
C VAL A 383 6.81 1.06 12.88
N GLY A 384 6.84 1.79 14.00
CA GLY A 384 7.91 2.72 14.30
C GLY A 384 9.28 2.07 14.44
N TRP A 385 9.39 0.95 15.17
CA TRP A 385 10.63 0.19 15.28
C TRP A 385 11.08 -0.37 13.93
N SER A 386 10.13 -0.83 13.12
CA SER A 386 10.40 -1.31 11.78
C SER A 386 11.02 -0.22 10.89
N ASN A 387 10.46 1.00 10.90
CA ASN A 387 11.02 2.15 10.20
C ASN A 387 12.37 2.60 10.77
N PHE A 388 12.54 2.56 12.10
CA PHE A 388 13.81 2.91 12.73
C PHE A 388 14.95 2.00 12.24
N VAL A 389 14.75 0.68 12.31
CA VAL A 389 15.75 -0.31 11.89
C VAL A 389 15.95 -0.27 10.37
N SER A 390 14.87 -0.20 9.58
CA SER A 390 14.93 -0.06 8.13
C SER A 390 15.74 1.18 7.73
N GLY A 391 15.45 2.35 8.32
CA GLY A 391 16.17 3.59 8.02
C GLY A 391 17.65 3.59 8.42
N LEU A 392 18.02 2.93 9.52
CA LEU A 392 19.44 2.75 9.90
C LEU A 392 20.23 1.92 8.88
N LEU A 393 19.55 1.02 8.18
CA LEU A 393 20.11 0.23 7.09
C LEU A 393 19.91 0.91 5.71
N GLY A 394 19.52 2.19 5.69
CA GLY A 394 19.27 2.97 4.48
C GLY A 394 17.99 2.60 3.73
N GLY A 395 17.05 1.97 4.43
CA GLY A 395 15.74 1.62 3.92
C GLY A 395 14.76 2.79 3.87
N TYR A 396 13.54 2.47 3.48
CA TYR A 396 12.47 3.40 3.12
C TYR A 396 11.32 3.29 4.11
N THR A 397 10.33 4.16 3.98
CA THR A 397 9.17 4.16 4.86
C THR A 397 8.31 2.91 4.63
N GLY A 398 7.88 2.25 5.71
CA GLY A 398 7.12 1.01 5.63
C GLY A 398 6.03 0.91 6.69
N SER A 399 5.04 0.08 6.42
CA SER A 399 3.90 -0.15 7.32
C SER A 399 3.20 -1.47 7.02
N TYR A 400 2.05 -1.70 7.65
CA TYR A 400 1.13 -2.77 7.30
C TYR A 400 0.62 -2.56 5.87
N ILE A 401 0.60 -3.62 5.07
CA ILE A 401 -0.10 -3.60 3.79
C ILE A 401 -1.46 -4.26 4.00
N PHE A 402 -2.47 -3.44 4.32
CA PHE A 402 -3.84 -3.92 4.60
C PHE A 402 -4.41 -4.80 3.48
N SER A 403 -4.11 -4.51 2.21
CA SER A 403 -4.61 -5.34 1.10
C SER A 403 -3.97 -6.74 1.01
N GLN A 404 -2.90 -7.00 1.76
CA GLN A 404 -2.14 -8.25 1.78
C GLN A 404 -2.13 -8.95 3.15
N THR A 405 -2.54 -8.23 4.20
CA THR A 405 -2.66 -8.69 5.59
C THR A 405 -4.10 -9.09 5.83
#